data_AF-A0A423WSW9-F1
#
_entry.id   AF-A0A423WSW9-F1
#
_cell.length_a   1.000
_cell.length_b   1.000
_cell.length_c   1.000
_cell.angle_alpha   90.00
_cell.angle_beta   90.00
_cell.angle_gamma   90.00
#
_symmetry.space_group_name_H-M   'P 1'
#
loop_
_entity.id
_entity.type
_entity.pdbx_description
1 polymer ?
#
loop_
_entity_poly.entity_id
_entity_poly.type
_entity_poly.pdbx_seq_one_letter_code
_entity_poly.pdbx_strand_id
1 'polypeptide(L)'
;MAEPNSSNDAASVQDLDAAYHAFHEYKWDLDKDFLGGLVFALGGYHALAQTAPQADIVMHSRMFYYGRISGITISYAGYRDWLKGCYQAGQQPRIWEWDLLEALCSHRDKLTSAHSSSVAQRREDAAAEKARWMRELLSVWTPQVQPGSTAGGEVSDGKDVSTPAWMAAAPKSELYVDRRMAANGDEGSSPAYPERFAQIIKAIQTGEPVEGIIEIPDIVARNPTTTPIGKMARPLKPWEKAQSGVGSTPDEGEHGLEVHLDQTFPDQEESAAGST
;
A
#
# COMPACT_ATOMS: atom_id res chain seq x y z
N MET A 1 -6.96 -43.59 35.49
CA MET A 1 -6.45 -42.35 36.10
C MET A 1 -5.33 -41.86 35.21
N ALA A 2 -5.54 -40.78 34.47
CA ALA A 2 -4.50 -40.10 33.71
C ALA A 2 -4.50 -38.65 34.21
N GLU A 3 -3.45 -38.28 34.94
CA GLU A 3 -3.24 -36.90 35.39
C GLU A 3 -2.77 -36.05 34.19
N PRO A 4 -3.30 -34.83 34.00
CA PRO A 4 -2.93 -34.01 32.85
C PRO A 4 -1.61 -33.25 33.06
N ASN A 5 -0.95 -33.02 31.94
CA ASN A 5 0.41 -32.55 31.69
C ASN A 5 0.68 -31.06 32.07
N SER A 6 0.44 -30.64 33.32
CA SER A 6 0.63 -29.22 33.72
C SER A 6 2.07 -28.72 33.72
N SER A 7 3.08 -29.60 33.74
CA SER A 7 4.48 -29.19 33.86
C SER A 7 5.10 -28.67 32.54
N ASN A 8 4.59 -29.13 31.39
CA ASN A 8 5.17 -28.76 30.10
C ASN A 8 4.75 -27.36 29.63
N ASP A 9 3.53 -26.93 29.99
CA ASP A 9 3.02 -25.60 29.64
C ASP A 9 3.78 -24.49 30.39
N ALA A 10 4.07 -24.67 31.68
CA ALA A 10 4.77 -23.67 32.48
C ALA A 10 6.19 -23.38 31.98
N ALA A 11 6.91 -24.41 31.53
CA ALA A 11 8.25 -24.26 30.95
C ALA A 11 8.21 -23.48 29.62
N SER A 12 7.21 -23.74 28.78
CA SER A 12 7.06 -23.04 27.49
C SER A 12 6.70 -21.54 27.67
N VAL A 13 5.92 -21.20 28.69
CA VAL A 13 5.56 -19.82 29.01
C VAL A 13 6.77 -19.05 29.54
N GLN A 14 7.58 -19.67 30.40
CA GLN A 14 8.81 -19.07 30.91
C GLN A 14 9.86 -18.86 29.80
N ASP A 15 9.98 -19.81 28.87
CA ASP A 15 10.86 -19.68 27.70
C ASP A 15 10.41 -18.53 26.78
N LEU A 16 9.10 -18.37 26.60
CA LEU A 16 8.52 -17.28 25.81
C LEU A 16 8.71 -15.91 26.48
N ASP A 17 8.56 -15.85 27.81
CA ASP A 17 8.82 -14.63 28.59
C ASP A 17 10.29 -14.21 28.49
N ALA A 18 11.22 -15.15 28.64
CA ALA A 18 12.65 -14.92 28.43
C ALA A 18 12.95 -14.42 27.00
N ALA A 19 12.28 -14.99 25.98
CA ALA A 19 12.39 -14.53 24.60
C ALA A 19 11.88 -13.09 24.41
N TYR A 20 10.77 -12.71 25.04
CA TYR A 20 10.26 -11.33 25.00
C TYR A 20 11.20 -10.35 25.70
N HIS A 21 11.75 -10.72 26.86
CA HIS A 21 12.75 -9.94 27.56
C HIS A 21 14.01 -9.73 26.69
N ALA A 22 14.55 -10.79 26.09
CA ALA A 22 15.72 -10.71 25.22
C ALA A 22 15.46 -9.84 23.98
N PHE A 23 14.27 -9.93 23.38
CA PHE A 23 13.84 -9.07 22.27
C PHE A 23 13.72 -7.59 22.69
N HIS A 24 13.18 -7.34 23.89
CA HIS A 24 12.97 -6.00 24.43
C HIS A 24 14.28 -5.31 24.84
N GLU A 25 15.23 -6.05 25.39
CA GLU A 25 16.54 -5.55 25.85
C GLU A 25 17.57 -5.39 24.74
N TYR A 26 17.31 -5.96 23.56
CA TYR A 26 18.18 -5.86 22.41
C TYR A 26 18.52 -4.40 22.07
N LYS A 27 19.77 -4.13 21.71
CA LYS A 27 20.31 -2.77 21.49
C LYS A 27 20.01 -2.27 20.07
N TRP A 28 18.72 -1.98 19.82
CA TRP A 28 18.22 -1.56 18.51
C TRP A 28 18.85 -0.27 17.96
N ASP A 29 19.33 0.61 18.84
CA ASP A 29 19.99 1.87 18.49
C ASP A 29 21.45 1.71 18.04
N LEU A 30 22.10 0.60 18.39
CA LEU A 30 23.50 0.33 18.05
C LEU A 30 23.64 -0.51 16.77
N ASP A 31 22.59 -1.24 16.36
CA ASP A 31 22.61 -2.08 15.18
C ASP A 31 22.42 -1.25 13.89
N LYS A 32 23.52 -1.00 13.20
CA LYS A 32 23.55 -0.22 11.95
C LYS A 32 22.88 -0.95 10.79
N ASP A 33 22.97 -2.27 10.75
CA ASP A 33 22.39 -3.07 9.66
C ASP A 33 20.87 -3.05 9.76
N PHE A 34 20.34 -3.20 10.98
CA PHE A 34 18.92 -3.00 11.26
C PHE A 34 18.48 -1.58 10.92
N LEU A 35 19.17 -0.55 11.42
CA LEU A 35 18.78 0.85 11.19
C LEU A 35 18.78 1.22 9.69
N GLY A 36 19.78 0.74 8.94
CA GLY A 36 19.82 0.92 7.48
C GLY A 36 18.64 0.25 6.78
N GLY A 37 18.32 -0.99 7.16
CA GLY A 37 17.15 -1.70 6.65
C GLY A 37 15.82 -1.03 7.05
N LEU A 38 15.74 -0.49 8.26
CA LEU A 38 14.55 0.21 8.77
C LEU A 38 14.28 1.49 7.99
N VAL A 39 15.32 2.28 7.70
CA VAL A 39 15.16 3.48 6.86
C VAL A 39 14.64 3.11 5.47
N PHE A 40 15.10 2.00 4.89
CA PHE A 40 14.58 1.51 3.61
C PHE A 40 13.11 1.08 3.71
N ALA A 41 12.74 0.32 4.75
CA ALA A 41 11.35 -0.11 4.99
C ALA A 41 10.38 1.07 5.21
N LEU A 42 10.87 2.18 5.76
CA LEU A 42 10.12 3.42 5.96
C LEU A 42 10.05 4.32 4.71
N GLY A 43 10.60 3.89 3.58
CA GLY A 43 10.59 4.66 2.32
C GLY A 43 11.76 5.63 2.15
N GLY A 44 12.80 5.52 2.97
CA GLY A 44 13.99 6.36 2.93
C GLY A 44 13.89 7.61 3.80
N TYR A 45 15.01 8.34 3.93
CA TYR A 45 15.13 9.50 4.83
C TYR A 45 14.11 10.62 4.59
N HIS A 46 13.64 10.79 3.35
CA HIS A 46 12.68 11.83 2.99
C HIS A 46 11.25 11.53 3.48
N ALA A 47 10.91 10.24 3.61
CA ALA A 47 9.58 9.78 4.01
C ALA A 47 9.42 9.61 5.54
N LEU A 48 10.50 9.76 6.31
CA LEU A 48 10.47 9.58 7.77
C LEU A 48 9.47 10.54 8.44
N ALA A 49 8.58 10.02 9.27
CA ALA A 49 7.61 10.81 10.02
C ALA A 49 7.22 10.09 11.30
N GLN A 50 7.05 10.85 12.39
CA GLN A 50 6.65 10.28 13.68
C GLN A 50 5.13 10.03 13.72
N THR A 51 4.70 9.02 12.97
CA THR A 51 3.28 8.65 12.79
C THR A 51 3.03 7.22 13.29
N ALA A 52 1.79 6.94 13.71
CA ALA A 52 1.40 5.60 14.17
C ALA A 52 1.70 4.47 13.15
N PRO A 53 1.42 4.59 11.84
CA PRO A 53 1.73 3.53 10.88
C PRO A 53 3.23 3.26 10.74
N GLN A 54 4.08 4.29 10.86
CA GLN A 54 5.53 4.08 10.85
C GLN A 54 6.00 3.36 12.11
N ALA A 55 5.39 3.62 13.27
CA ALA A 55 5.69 2.89 14.50
C ALA A 55 5.33 1.41 14.36
N ASP A 56 4.22 1.09 13.69
CA ASP A 56 3.85 -0.29 13.38
C ASP A 56 4.85 -0.95 12.43
N ILE A 57 5.31 -0.25 11.39
CA ILE A 57 6.37 -0.75 10.51
C ILE A 57 7.64 -1.05 11.32
N VAL A 58 8.02 -0.18 12.25
CA VAL A 58 9.19 -0.39 13.12
C VAL A 58 9.01 -1.63 13.99
N MET A 59 7.85 -1.79 14.64
CA MET A 59 7.53 -2.97 15.46
C MET A 59 7.71 -4.28 14.67
N HIS A 60 7.08 -4.37 13.50
CA HIS A 60 7.14 -5.57 12.67
C HIS A 60 8.55 -5.80 12.09
N SER A 61 9.25 -4.72 11.72
CA SER A 61 10.64 -4.80 11.25
C SER A 61 11.56 -5.33 12.34
N ARG A 62 11.39 -4.89 13.59
CA ARG A 62 12.13 -5.42 14.75
C ARG A 62 11.86 -6.91 14.93
N MET A 63 10.59 -7.33 14.94
CA MET A 63 10.22 -8.74 15.10
C MET A 63 10.82 -9.63 14.01
N PHE A 64 10.70 -9.21 12.75
CA PHE A 64 11.24 -9.93 11.61
C PHE A 64 12.77 -10.00 11.65
N TYR A 65 13.44 -8.88 11.90
CA TYR A 65 14.89 -8.83 11.96
C TYR A 65 15.43 -9.66 13.12
N TYR A 66 14.82 -9.56 14.31
CA TYR A 66 15.21 -10.36 15.47
C TYR A 66 15.13 -11.84 15.15
N GLY A 67 14.01 -12.30 14.58
CA GLY A 67 13.85 -13.72 14.23
C GLY A 67 14.89 -14.19 13.20
N ARG A 68 15.31 -13.31 12.28
CA ARG A 68 16.40 -13.62 11.34
C ARG A 68 17.75 -13.80 12.03
N ILE A 69 18.09 -12.97 13.03
CA ILE A 69 19.42 -13.00 13.66
C ILE A 69 19.53 -13.95 14.85
N SER A 70 18.46 -14.15 15.62
CA SER A 70 18.44 -14.99 16.81
C SER A 70 17.87 -16.39 16.55
N GLY A 71 17.14 -16.56 15.45
CA GLY A 71 16.37 -17.78 15.16
C GLY A 71 15.07 -17.90 15.96
N ILE A 72 14.76 -16.92 16.83
CA ILE A 72 13.58 -16.94 17.70
C ILE A 72 12.47 -16.09 17.08
N THR A 73 11.34 -16.72 16.75
CA THR A 73 10.18 -16.02 16.19
C THR A 73 9.32 -15.43 17.30
N ILE A 74 9.25 -14.10 17.36
CA ILE A 74 8.41 -13.37 18.32
C ILE A 74 7.05 -13.10 17.68
N SER A 75 5.96 -13.56 18.32
CA SER A 75 4.59 -13.28 17.89
C SER A 75 4.18 -11.86 18.27
N TYR A 76 3.60 -11.12 17.33
CA TYR A 76 3.09 -9.77 17.57
C TYR A 76 2.02 -9.73 18.67
N ALA A 77 1.04 -10.65 18.62
CA ALA A 77 -0.03 -10.71 19.61
C ALA A 77 0.52 -11.02 21.01
N GLY A 78 1.40 -12.02 21.11
CA GLY A 78 1.98 -12.42 22.39
C GLY A 78 2.88 -11.34 23.01
N TYR A 79 3.72 -10.69 22.20
CA TYR A 79 4.54 -9.57 22.67
C TYR A 79 3.69 -8.37 23.13
N ARG A 80 2.58 -8.09 22.44
CA ARG A 80 1.63 -7.05 22.87
C ARG A 80 1.00 -7.35 24.22
N ASP A 81 0.59 -8.58 24.44
CA ASP A 81 -0.01 -8.96 25.72
C ASP A 81 1.03 -8.95 26.85
N TRP A 82 2.28 -9.34 26.56
CA TRP A 82 3.41 -9.16 27.47
C TRP A 82 3.64 -7.69 27.84
N LEU A 83 3.67 -6.78 26.86
CA LEU A 83 3.79 -5.34 27.10
C LEU A 83 2.67 -4.78 27.99
N LYS A 84 1.43 -5.25 27.79
CA LYS A 84 0.29 -4.89 28.65
C LYS A 84 0.50 -5.38 30.08
N GLY A 85 0.98 -6.62 30.24
CA GLY A 85 1.33 -7.20 31.54
C GLY A 85 2.35 -6.34 32.28
N CYS A 86 3.44 -5.95 31.62
CA CYS A 86 4.45 -5.04 32.18
C CYS A 86 3.84 -3.70 32.61
N TYR A 87 3.00 -3.09 31.76
CA TYR A 87 2.34 -1.83 32.04
C TYR A 87 1.41 -1.91 33.27
N GLN A 88 0.62 -2.98 33.38
CA GLN A 88 -0.26 -3.23 34.52
C GLN A 88 0.51 -3.51 35.81
N ALA A 89 1.69 -4.14 35.71
CA ALA A 89 2.59 -4.36 36.82
C ALA A 89 3.34 -3.08 37.28
N GLY A 90 3.06 -1.93 36.66
CA GLY A 90 3.69 -0.66 36.98
C GLY A 90 5.10 -0.49 36.41
N GLN A 91 5.57 -1.45 35.60
CA GLN A 91 6.77 -1.26 34.79
C GLN A 91 6.40 -0.40 33.59
N GLN A 92 7.21 0.62 33.29
CA GLN A 92 7.07 1.38 32.04
C GLN A 92 8.02 0.77 31.00
N PRO A 93 7.55 -0.19 30.17
CA PRO A 93 8.41 -0.78 29.15
C PRO A 93 8.84 0.30 28.16
N ARG A 94 10.09 0.21 27.70
CA ARG A 94 10.64 1.16 26.75
C ARG A 94 9.98 0.98 25.39
N ILE A 95 9.42 2.05 24.84
CA ILE A 95 8.78 2.02 23.53
C ILE A 95 9.83 2.34 22.45
N TRP A 96 10.55 1.31 22.04
CA TRP A 96 11.60 1.41 21.04
C TRP A 96 11.09 1.94 19.69
N GLU A 97 9.87 1.59 19.29
CA GLU A 97 9.29 1.97 18.00
C GLU A 97 9.33 3.47 17.81
N TRP A 98 9.00 4.19 18.88
CA TRP A 98 8.90 5.63 18.86
C TRP A 98 10.24 6.30 19.11
N ASP A 99 11.05 5.77 20.04
CA ASP A 99 12.40 6.27 20.31
C ASP A 99 13.30 6.17 19.07
N LEU A 100 13.21 5.08 18.31
CA LEU A 100 13.94 4.88 17.06
C LEU A 100 13.48 5.87 15.98
N LEU A 101 12.16 6.05 15.82
CA LEU A 101 11.61 7.03 14.88
C LEU A 101 12.03 8.46 15.23
N GLU A 102 12.00 8.81 16.52
CA GLU A 102 12.44 10.12 16.99
C GLU A 102 13.93 10.34 16.69
N ALA A 103 14.78 9.34 16.95
CA ALA A 103 16.21 9.41 16.65
C ALA A 103 16.47 9.59 15.15
N LEU A 104 15.80 8.81 14.30
CA LEU A 104 15.93 8.89 12.83
C LEU A 104 15.42 10.24 12.28
N CYS A 105 14.26 10.70 12.75
CA CYS A 105 13.72 12.01 12.35
C CYS A 105 14.62 13.15 12.82
N SER A 106 15.17 13.07 14.04
CA SER A 106 16.12 14.05 14.57
C SER A 106 17.41 14.08 13.76
N HIS A 107 17.89 12.93 13.30
CA HIS A 107 19.06 12.86 12.43
C HIS A 107 18.78 13.52 11.07
N ARG A 108 17.64 13.22 10.45
CA ARG A 108 17.20 13.87 9.21
C ARG A 108 17.11 15.40 9.38
N ASP A 109 16.45 15.87 10.43
CA ASP A 109 16.23 17.30 10.64
C ASP A 109 17.55 18.07 10.86
N LYS A 110 18.56 17.42 11.47
CA LYS A 110 19.94 17.95 11.57
C LYS A 110 20.60 18.09 10.20
N LEU A 111 20.38 17.15 9.29
CA LEU A 111 20.92 17.19 7.93
C LEU A 111 20.23 18.25 7.05
N THR A 112 18.94 18.51 7.28
CA THR A 112 18.16 19.47 6.49
C THR A 112 18.14 20.89 7.04
N SER A 113 18.81 21.16 8.17
CA SER A 113 18.81 22.45 8.87
C SER A 113 17.39 23.03 9.05
N ALA A 114 16.46 22.20 9.53
CA ALA A 114 15.04 22.59 9.63
C ALA A 114 14.82 23.74 10.64
N HIS A 115 13.82 24.60 10.34
CA HIS A 115 13.44 25.73 11.19
C HIS A 115 12.90 25.27 12.56
N SER A 116 13.32 25.93 13.64
CA SER A 116 13.02 25.53 15.03
C SER A 116 11.54 25.52 15.39
N SER A 117 10.74 26.48 14.90
CA SER A 117 9.29 26.54 15.15
C SER A 117 8.54 25.37 14.50
N SER A 118 8.89 25.00 13.27
CA SER A 118 8.32 23.84 12.57
C SER A 118 8.71 22.52 13.24
N VAL A 119 9.92 22.43 13.79
CA VAL A 119 10.36 21.26 14.57
C VAL A 119 9.57 21.14 15.89
N ALA A 120 9.30 22.26 16.56
CA ALA A 120 8.53 22.26 17.82
C ALA A 120 7.09 21.77 17.61
N GLN A 121 6.38 22.29 16.61
CA GLN A 121 5.01 21.84 16.29
C GLN A 121 4.99 20.35 15.95
N ARG A 122 5.90 19.89 15.08
CA ARG A 122 5.99 18.47 14.71
C ARG A 122 6.27 17.57 15.91
N ARG A 123 6.98 18.04 16.94
CA ARG A 123 7.22 17.27 18.18
C ARG A 123 5.97 17.15 19.04
N GLU A 124 5.16 18.21 19.11
CA GLU A 124 3.88 18.16 19.83
C GLU A 124 2.88 17.23 19.14
N ASP A 125 2.75 17.37 17.81
CA ASP A 125 1.90 16.50 16.99
C ASP A 125 2.36 15.04 17.13
N ALA A 126 3.67 14.81 17.08
CA ALA A 126 4.27 13.51 17.33
C ALA A 126 3.91 12.99 18.74
N ALA A 127 4.06 13.78 19.80
CA ALA A 127 3.73 13.35 21.15
C ALA A 127 2.24 12.96 21.29
N ALA A 128 1.33 13.69 20.63
CA ALA A 128 -0.08 13.33 20.57
C ALA A 128 -0.32 12.00 19.82
N GLU A 129 0.37 11.80 18.69
CA GLU A 129 0.35 10.54 17.92
C GLU A 129 0.91 9.37 18.74
N LYS A 130 2.02 9.56 19.47
CA LYS A 130 2.58 8.57 20.41
C LYS A 130 1.53 8.13 21.43
N ALA A 131 0.86 9.10 22.05
CA ALA A 131 -0.14 8.83 23.07
C ALA A 131 -1.38 8.12 22.50
N ARG A 132 -1.73 8.36 21.24
CA ARG A 132 -2.78 7.62 20.53
C ARG A 132 -2.35 6.18 20.27
N TRP A 133 -1.20 6.00 19.63
CA TRP A 133 -0.67 4.70 19.29
C TRP A 133 -0.41 3.83 20.53
N MET A 134 0.16 4.39 21.61
CA MET A 134 0.36 3.67 22.86
C MET A 134 -0.96 3.22 23.49
N ARG A 135 -2.00 4.06 23.45
CA ARG A 135 -3.33 3.68 23.95
C ARG A 135 -3.91 2.54 23.13
N GLU A 136 -3.74 2.54 21.82
CA GLU A 136 -4.21 1.46 20.94
C GLU A 136 -3.39 0.16 21.11
N LEU A 137 -2.09 0.28 21.31
CA LEU A 137 -1.21 -0.87 21.54
C LEU A 137 -1.57 -1.58 22.85
N LEU A 138 -1.76 -0.80 23.93
CA LEU A 138 -2.01 -1.27 25.28
C LEU A 138 -3.49 -1.49 25.58
N SER A 139 -4.42 -0.97 24.77
CA SER A 139 -5.83 -1.27 24.94
C SER A 139 -6.10 -2.74 24.59
N VAL A 140 -7.03 -3.32 25.33
CA VAL A 140 -7.75 -4.49 24.84
C VAL A 140 -8.55 -3.96 23.66
N TRP A 141 -8.38 -4.57 22.48
CA TRP A 141 -9.40 -4.45 21.45
C TRP A 141 -10.64 -5.18 22.00
N THR A 142 -11.43 -4.47 22.80
CA THR A 142 -12.83 -4.80 22.97
C THR A 142 -13.49 -4.34 21.67
N PRO A 143 -14.15 -5.23 20.89
CA PRO A 143 -15.05 -4.75 19.86
C PRO A 143 -15.99 -3.75 20.55
N GLN A 144 -16.02 -2.55 20.01
CA GLN A 144 -16.57 -1.36 20.63
C GLN A 144 -18.06 -1.59 20.98
N VAL A 145 -18.34 -1.81 22.26
CA VAL A 145 -19.70 -1.71 22.83
C VAL A 145 -19.69 -0.47 23.71
N GLN A 146 -20.22 0.63 23.20
CA GLN A 146 -20.43 1.86 23.96
C GLN A 146 -21.40 1.62 25.13
N PRO A 147 -21.03 1.94 26.38
CA PRO A 147 -21.96 2.00 27.48
C PRO A 147 -22.44 3.46 27.65
N GLY A 148 -23.76 3.68 27.53
CA GLY A 148 -24.39 4.87 28.09
C GLY A 148 -25.55 5.45 27.30
N SER A 149 -26.75 4.89 27.46
CA SER A 149 -27.88 5.66 27.97
C SER A 149 -29.06 4.74 28.31
N THR A 150 -29.19 4.40 29.60
CA THR A 150 -30.41 3.82 30.16
C THR A 150 -31.33 4.95 30.60
N ALA A 151 -32.44 5.17 29.89
CA ALA A 151 -33.74 5.53 30.48
C ALA A 151 -34.86 5.60 29.42
N GLY A 152 -35.63 4.51 29.31
CA GLY A 152 -37.09 4.52 29.16
C GLY A 152 -37.72 4.89 27.82
N GLY A 153 -38.28 3.88 27.13
CA GLY A 153 -39.38 4.03 26.18
C GLY A 153 -39.35 3.07 25.00
N GLU A 154 -40.21 2.03 25.02
CA GLU A 154 -40.61 1.18 23.88
C GLU A 154 -40.89 2.05 22.61
N VAL A 155 -40.68 1.66 21.35
CA VAL A 155 -41.10 0.47 20.60
C VAL A 155 -40.38 0.45 19.23
N SER A 156 -40.19 -0.75 18.67
CA SER A 156 -40.21 -1.10 17.23
C SER A 156 -39.03 -0.79 16.28
N ASP A 157 -38.68 -1.88 15.59
CA ASP A 157 -38.13 -2.02 14.23
C ASP A 157 -36.62 -1.81 14.00
N GLY A 158 -35.98 -2.87 13.54
CA GLY A 158 -34.53 -3.00 13.38
C GLY A 158 -33.98 -2.15 12.25
N LYS A 159 -33.15 -1.17 12.62
CA LYS A 159 -32.18 -0.53 11.74
C LYS A 159 -31.14 0.13 12.63
N ASP A 160 -29.89 -0.31 12.55
CA ASP A 160 -28.71 0.56 12.67
C ASP A 160 -27.43 -0.27 12.48
N VAL A 161 -27.15 -0.61 11.22
CA VAL A 161 -25.75 -0.74 10.78
C VAL A 161 -25.34 0.66 10.38
N SER A 162 -24.35 1.23 11.07
CA SER A 162 -23.73 2.50 10.70
C SER A 162 -23.06 2.34 9.33
N THR A 163 -23.79 2.73 8.28
CA THR A 163 -23.29 2.74 6.91
C THR A 163 -22.33 3.92 6.75
N PRO A 164 -21.08 3.71 6.30
CA PRO A 164 -20.13 4.79 6.09
C PRO A 164 -20.66 5.85 5.10
N ALA A 165 -20.20 7.09 5.19
CA ALA A 165 -20.71 8.23 4.40
C ALA A 165 -20.68 8.02 2.87
N TRP A 166 -19.75 7.21 2.34
CA TRP A 166 -19.71 6.88 0.90
C TRP A 166 -20.87 5.96 0.47
N MET A 167 -21.43 5.18 1.39
CA MET A 167 -22.60 4.34 1.15
C MET A 167 -23.91 5.15 1.21
N ALA A 168 -23.92 6.26 1.97
CA ALA A 168 -25.05 7.18 2.01
C ALA A 168 -25.20 7.99 0.69
N ALA A 169 -24.10 8.15 -0.06
CA ALA A 169 -24.09 8.80 -1.37
C ALA A 169 -24.47 7.88 -2.53
N ALA A 170 -24.67 6.58 -2.30
CA ALA A 170 -25.05 5.63 -3.34
C ALA A 170 -26.53 5.83 -3.75
N PRO A 171 -26.85 5.93 -5.05
CA PRO A 171 -28.24 5.96 -5.50
C PRO A 171 -28.93 4.65 -5.13
N LYS A 172 -29.99 4.74 -4.32
CA LYS A 172 -30.80 3.59 -3.90
C LYS A 172 -31.74 3.19 -5.04
N SER A 173 -31.20 2.66 -6.12
CA SER A 173 -32.01 1.91 -7.09
C SER A 173 -32.36 0.57 -6.47
N GLU A 174 -33.64 0.25 -6.31
CA GLU A 174 -34.09 -1.07 -5.88
C GLU A 174 -33.56 -2.14 -6.85
N LEU A 175 -32.55 -2.91 -6.41
CA LEU A 175 -31.91 -3.94 -7.22
C LEU A 175 -32.72 -5.25 -7.29
N TYR A 176 -33.95 -5.28 -6.77
CA TYR A 176 -34.79 -6.47 -6.78
C TYR A 176 -35.99 -6.28 -7.69
N VAL A 177 -35.88 -6.77 -8.93
CA VAL A 177 -37.03 -7.00 -9.80
C VAL A 177 -37.52 -8.42 -9.54
N ASP A 178 -38.75 -8.55 -9.02
CA ASP A 178 -39.38 -9.86 -8.86
C ASP A 178 -39.58 -10.52 -10.23
N ARG A 179 -38.83 -11.60 -10.48
CA ARG A 179 -38.88 -12.38 -11.74
C ARG A 179 -40.29 -12.89 -12.08
N ARG A 180 -41.18 -13.00 -11.09
CA ARG A 180 -42.58 -13.40 -11.29
C ARG A 180 -43.48 -12.29 -11.84
N MET A 181 -43.12 -11.02 -11.64
CA MET A 181 -43.84 -9.87 -12.24
C MET A 181 -43.37 -9.59 -13.67
N ALA A 182 -42.10 -9.87 -13.98
CA ALA A 182 -41.54 -9.72 -15.34
C ALA A 182 -42.05 -10.77 -16.34
N ALA A 183 -42.61 -11.89 -15.87
CA ALA A 183 -43.09 -12.97 -16.74
C ALA A 183 -44.53 -12.79 -17.26
N ASN A 184 -45.27 -11.79 -16.76
CA ASN A 184 -46.64 -11.48 -17.19
C ASN A 184 -46.75 -10.12 -17.92
N GLY A 185 -45.62 -9.52 -18.28
CA GLY A 185 -45.55 -8.31 -19.10
C GLY A 185 -45.31 -8.67 -20.56
N ASP A 186 -46.29 -8.33 -21.38
CA ASP A 186 -46.29 -8.15 -22.82
C ASP A 186 -44.90 -7.93 -23.49
N GLU A 187 -44.75 -8.51 -24.69
CA GLU A 187 -43.56 -8.36 -25.53
C GLU A 187 -43.22 -6.88 -25.75
N GLY A 188 -42.08 -6.41 -25.22
CA GLY A 188 -41.43 -5.19 -25.72
C GLY A 188 -40.97 -4.14 -24.71
N SER A 189 -41.29 -4.23 -23.42
CA SER A 189 -40.81 -3.21 -22.47
C SER A 189 -39.48 -3.61 -21.82
N SER A 190 -38.37 -3.30 -22.50
CA SER A 190 -37.06 -3.20 -21.84
C SER A 190 -37.14 -2.30 -20.60
N PRO A 191 -36.37 -2.55 -19.53
CA PRO A 191 -36.40 -1.68 -18.35
C PRO A 191 -36.07 -0.25 -18.77
N ALA A 192 -36.62 0.74 -18.06
CA ALA A 192 -36.44 2.16 -18.36
C ALA A 192 -34.97 2.56 -18.20
N TYR A 193 -34.17 2.27 -19.23
CA TYR A 193 -32.78 2.68 -19.30
C TYR A 193 -32.74 4.20 -19.46
N PRO A 194 -31.77 4.89 -18.84
CA PRO A 194 -31.62 6.33 -18.99
C PRO A 194 -31.60 6.75 -20.47
N GLU A 195 -32.19 7.88 -20.81
CA GLU A 195 -32.33 8.36 -22.21
C GLU A 195 -31.00 8.43 -22.96
N ARG A 196 -29.90 8.73 -22.24
CA ARG A 196 -28.53 8.70 -22.76
C ARG A 196 -28.16 7.31 -23.32
N PHE A 197 -28.54 6.25 -22.63
CA PHE A 197 -28.24 4.89 -23.06
C PHE A 197 -29.12 4.46 -24.24
N ALA A 198 -30.38 4.88 -24.29
CA ALA A 198 -31.24 4.66 -25.45
C ALA A 198 -30.69 5.36 -26.71
N GLN A 199 -30.17 6.59 -26.57
CA GLN A 199 -29.46 7.29 -27.65
C GLN A 199 -28.21 6.52 -28.10
N ILE A 200 -27.42 5.97 -27.16
CA ILE A 200 -26.24 5.17 -27.48
C ILE A 200 -26.62 3.90 -28.25
N ILE A 201 -27.63 3.14 -27.80
CA ILE A 201 -28.09 1.94 -28.50
C ILE A 201 -28.55 2.28 -29.91
N LYS A 202 -29.32 3.38 -30.04
CA LYS A 202 -29.77 3.85 -31.35
C LYS A 202 -28.58 4.16 -32.25
N ALA A 203 -27.59 4.90 -31.76
CA ALA A 203 -26.37 5.23 -32.52
C ALA A 203 -25.60 3.96 -32.94
N ILE A 204 -25.49 2.96 -32.06
CA ILE A 204 -24.86 1.66 -32.39
C ILE A 204 -25.67 0.93 -33.48
N GLN A 205 -27.00 0.94 -33.40
CA GLN A 205 -27.87 0.27 -34.36
C GLN A 205 -27.93 0.99 -35.72
N THR A 206 -27.83 2.32 -35.74
CA THR A 206 -27.85 3.14 -36.96
C THR A 206 -26.46 3.33 -37.57
N GLY A 207 -25.39 2.94 -36.86
CA GLY A 207 -24.01 3.17 -37.26
C GLY A 207 -23.57 4.63 -37.13
N GLU A 208 -24.29 5.44 -36.34
CA GLU A 208 -23.89 6.82 -36.06
C GLU A 208 -22.77 6.85 -35.01
N PRO A 209 -21.80 7.78 -35.13
CA PRO A 209 -20.73 7.92 -34.16
C PRO A 209 -21.31 8.33 -32.79
N VAL A 210 -20.94 7.60 -31.74
CA VAL A 210 -21.42 7.86 -30.38
C VAL A 210 -20.78 9.13 -29.84
N GLU A 211 -21.60 10.04 -29.30
CA GLU A 211 -21.11 11.28 -28.68
C GLU A 211 -20.00 11.01 -27.64
N GLY A 212 -18.85 11.67 -27.82
CA GLY A 212 -17.70 11.57 -26.91
C GLY A 212 -16.73 10.43 -27.21
N ILE A 213 -17.05 9.50 -28.11
CA ILE A 213 -16.12 8.47 -28.59
C ILE A 213 -15.49 8.98 -29.88
N ILE A 214 -14.20 9.28 -29.83
CA ILE A 214 -13.41 9.63 -31.02
C ILE A 214 -12.87 8.31 -31.58
N GLU A 215 -13.04 8.10 -32.89
CA GLU A 215 -12.44 6.98 -33.59
C GLU A 215 -10.92 7.15 -33.56
N ILE A 216 -10.25 6.28 -32.81
CA ILE A 216 -8.79 6.24 -32.81
C ILE A 216 -8.41 5.51 -34.09
N PRO A 217 -7.75 6.18 -35.06
CA PRO A 217 -7.29 5.49 -36.24
C PRO A 217 -6.31 4.38 -35.83
N ASP A 218 -6.36 3.23 -36.51
CA ASP A 218 -5.45 2.10 -36.28
C ASP A 218 -3.97 2.44 -36.61
N ILE A 219 -3.73 3.68 -37.04
CA ILE A 219 -2.41 4.24 -37.26
C ILE A 219 -2.00 5.13 -36.09
N VAL A 220 -0.80 4.84 -35.55
CA VAL A 220 -0.16 5.69 -34.55
C VAL A 220 0.17 7.04 -35.19
N ALA A 221 -0.53 8.11 -34.81
CA ALA A 221 -0.18 9.47 -35.17
C ALA A 221 1.18 9.84 -34.54
N ARG A 222 2.28 9.64 -35.29
CA ARG A 222 3.63 9.99 -34.84
C ARG A 222 3.85 11.49 -35.04
N ASN A 223 4.18 12.19 -33.97
CA ASN A 223 4.58 13.60 -34.05
C ASN A 223 5.93 13.67 -34.82
N PRO A 224 6.06 14.49 -35.87
CA PRO A 224 7.29 14.60 -36.67
C PRO A 224 8.51 15.09 -35.86
N THR A 225 8.30 15.57 -34.64
CA THR A 225 9.38 16.02 -33.73
C THR A 225 9.98 14.87 -32.90
N THR A 226 9.31 13.72 -32.81
CA THR A 226 9.70 12.63 -31.92
C THR A 226 10.51 11.58 -32.67
N THR A 227 11.83 11.59 -32.47
CA THR A 227 12.69 10.51 -32.98
C THR A 227 12.52 9.25 -32.11
N PRO A 228 12.30 8.06 -32.72
CA PRO A 228 11.99 6.84 -31.98
C PRO A 228 13.19 6.27 -31.19
N ILE A 229 14.40 6.71 -31.53
CA ILE A 229 15.64 6.25 -30.90
C ILE A 229 16.29 7.45 -30.20
N GLY A 230 16.39 7.36 -28.87
CA GLY A 230 17.12 8.35 -28.09
C GLY A 230 18.62 8.30 -28.38
N LYS A 231 19.27 9.45 -28.52
CA LYS A 231 20.72 9.57 -28.85
C LYS A 231 21.67 9.11 -27.72
N MET A 232 21.15 8.66 -26.58
CA MET A 232 21.95 8.32 -25.41
C MET A 232 22.25 6.81 -25.37
N ALA A 233 23.51 6.47 -25.12
CA ALA A 233 23.92 5.09 -24.87
C ALA A 233 23.17 4.55 -23.64
N ARG A 234 22.65 3.32 -23.74
CA ARG A 234 21.95 2.64 -22.64
C ARG A 234 22.91 2.55 -21.43
N PRO A 235 22.49 3.00 -20.24
CA PRO A 235 23.26 2.77 -19.01
C PRO A 235 23.50 1.27 -18.81
N LEU A 236 24.76 0.90 -18.59
CA LEU A 236 25.12 -0.49 -18.37
C LEU A 236 24.52 -0.95 -17.04
N LYS A 237 23.99 -2.18 -17.04
CA LYS A 237 23.46 -2.79 -15.82
C LYS A 237 24.62 -3.10 -14.88
N PRO A 238 24.44 -3.08 -13.56
CA PRO A 238 25.55 -3.23 -12.59
C PRO A 238 26.27 -4.59 -12.64
N TRP A 239 25.74 -5.57 -13.38
CA TRP A 239 26.38 -6.86 -13.64
C TRP A 239 27.09 -6.97 -15.01
N GLU A 240 27.04 -5.92 -15.83
CA GLU A 240 27.78 -5.85 -17.10
C GLU A 240 29.23 -5.44 -16.80
N LYS A 241 30.16 -6.41 -16.88
CA LYS A 241 31.60 -6.14 -16.77
C LYS A 241 32.05 -5.34 -18.00
N ALA A 242 32.62 -4.15 -17.79
CA ALA A 242 33.19 -3.35 -18.87
C ALA A 242 34.30 -4.15 -19.58
N GLN A 243 34.08 -4.53 -20.84
CA GLN A 243 35.16 -5.03 -21.68
C GLN A 243 36.12 -3.87 -21.98
N SER A 244 37.39 -4.02 -21.61
CA SER A 244 38.45 -3.06 -21.92
C SER A 244 38.54 -2.85 -23.43
N GLY A 245 38.55 -1.58 -23.83
CA GLY A 245 38.35 -1.16 -25.20
C GLY A 245 39.35 -1.73 -26.20
N VAL A 246 38.81 -2.18 -27.32
CA VAL A 246 39.41 -2.06 -28.65
C VAL A 246 38.29 -1.56 -29.55
N GLY A 247 38.48 -0.37 -30.14
CA GLY A 247 37.59 0.09 -31.18
C GLY A 247 37.75 -0.82 -32.40
N SER A 248 36.66 -1.46 -32.82
CA SER A 248 36.30 -1.68 -34.22
C SER A 248 34.99 -2.43 -34.27
N THR A 249 34.12 -1.94 -35.16
CA THR A 249 33.15 -2.68 -35.98
C THR A 249 32.10 -3.54 -35.26
N PRO A 250 30.79 -3.35 -35.56
CA PRO A 250 29.76 -4.25 -35.08
C PRO A 250 29.97 -5.61 -35.77
N ASP A 251 30.47 -6.58 -35.02
CA ASP A 251 30.55 -7.98 -35.43
C ASP A 251 29.27 -8.69 -34.99
N GLU A 252 28.68 -9.35 -35.98
CA GLU A 252 27.45 -10.11 -35.92
C GLU A 252 27.59 -11.28 -34.93
N GLY A 253 26.57 -11.46 -34.08
CA GLY A 253 26.53 -12.51 -33.07
C GLY A 253 25.15 -13.15 -32.96
N GLU A 254 24.77 -13.86 -34.04
CA GLU A 254 24.05 -15.14 -34.02
C GLU A 254 22.87 -15.31 -33.04
N HIS A 255 21.83 -14.50 -33.22
CA HIS A 255 20.45 -15.01 -33.17
C HIS A 255 19.77 -14.51 -34.44
N GLY A 256 19.61 -15.40 -35.42
CA GLY A 256 19.24 -15.11 -36.80
C GLY A 256 17.83 -14.56 -36.99
N LEU A 257 17.66 -13.29 -36.66
CA LEU A 257 16.69 -12.38 -37.27
C LEU A 257 17.42 -11.04 -37.39
N GLU A 258 18.02 -10.77 -38.55
CA GLU A 258 18.43 -9.41 -38.90
C GLU A 258 17.20 -8.52 -38.80
N VAL A 259 17.04 -7.83 -37.67
CA VAL A 259 16.09 -6.73 -37.57
C VAL A 259 16.79 -5.56 -38.26
N HIS A 260 16.60 -5.47 -39.56
CA HIS A 260 16.98 -4.29 -40.34
C HIS A 260 16.15 -3.12 -39.79
N LEU A 261 16.70 -2.43 -38.80
CA LEU A 261 16.07 -1.25 -38.21
C LEU A 261 16.07 -0.18 -39.29
N ASP A 262 14.88 0.14 -39.81
CA ASP A 262 14.68 1.25 -40.72
C ASP A 262 15.11 2.54 -40.00
N GLN A 263 16.34 2.98 -40.25
CA GLN A 263 16.90 4.19 -39.63
C GLN A 263 16.25 5.46 -40.20
N THR A 264 15.44 5.32 -41.24
CA THR A 264 14.73 6.43 -41.89
C THR A 264 13.42 5.87 -42.43
N PHE A 265 12.29 6.30 -41.85
CA PHE A 265 10.99 6.03 -42.47
C PHE A 265 10.90 6.87 -43.75
N PRO A 266 10.53 6.29 -44.90
CA PRO A 266 10.44 7.05 -46.15
C PRO A 266 9.41 8.18 -45.99
N ASP A 267 9.83 9.40 -46.33
CA ASP A 267 8.92 10.52 -46.49
C ASP A 267 7.91 10.15 -47.59
N GLN A 268 6.61 10.09 -47.27
CA GLN A 268 5.57 9.94 -48.27
C GLN A 268 5.48 11.25 -49.08
N GLU A 269 6.39 11.43 -50.03
CA GLU A 269 6.13 12.22 -51.22
C GLU A 269 6.23 11.31 -52.44
N GLU A 270 5.21 11.42 -53.30
CA GLU A 270 5.10 10.85 -54.65
C GLU A 270 4.47 9.45 -54.78
N SER A 271 3.15 9.40 -54.61
CA SER A 271 2.31 8.61 -55.53
C SER A 271 0.98 9.33 -55.79
N ALA A 272 1.11 10.49 -56.41
CA ALA A 272 0.03 11.17 -57.13
C ALA A 272 0.50 11.40 -58.56
N ALA A 273 0.78 10.33 -59.30
CA ALA A 273 1.04 10.40 -60.73
C ALA A 273 0.73 9.06 -61.44
N GLY A 274 -0.46 8.99 -62.05
CA GLY A 274 -0.64 8.33 -63.35
C GLY A 274 -0.92 6.83 -63.40
N SER A 275 -2.18 6.49 -63.67
CA SER A 275 -2.66 5.66 -64.81
C SER A 275 -4.17 5.49 -64.63
N THR A 276 -4.98 6.24 -65.39
CA THR A 276 -5.73 5.79 -66.59
C THR A 276 -6.63 4.60 -66.32
#